data_AF-A0A6I5RJ96-F1
#
_entry.id   AF-A0A6I5RJ96-F1
#
_cell.length_a   1.000
_cell.length_b   1.000
_cell.length_c   1.000
_cell.angle_alpha   90.00
_cell.angle_beta   90.00
_cell.angle_gamma   90.00
#
_symmetry.space_group_name_H-M   'P 1'
#
loop_
_entity.id
_entity.type
_entity.pdbx_description
1 polymer ?
#
loop_
_entity_poly.entity_id
_entity_poly.type
_entity_poly.pdbx_seq_one_letter_code
_entity_poly.pdbx_strand_id
1 'polypeptide(L)'
;MKDQRLVYLDRVSKVYGTAAHPVYAVRDVTLDVQPGEFFSLLGSSGSGKTTTLRLIGGFELPEAGHVYLGGKDVTQLPAYRRDVHTVFQSYALFPHMTVVENIAYPLKLAKAPQSAIAERVQETLKMFRIPDLGDRRPAQLSGGQQQRVALARALINRPKVLLLDEPLSALDAKIREEVRQELRALQQETNLTFIYVTHDQEEAMALSDRIAVMHNGQVKQVGTPREIYNHPADLFVAQFVGKANFLQGAIADLSNTTATLKTQGASFTVHRQPNAGIPLQKGADATLMIRPERLQLNPDTALPNRLSGQLTHLTYVGQLLEATVETSLGTLRVTQLGHASLEPGEVELGWNPDDCQ
;
A
#
# COMPACT_ATOMS: atom_id res chain seq x y z
N MET A 1 -14.32 18.51 18.09
CA MET A 1 -14.52 17.95 16.73
C MET A 1 -14.86 16.49 16.91
N LYS A 2 -16.13 16.09 16.70
CA LYS A 2 -16.60 14.73 16.92
C LYS A 2 -15.94 13.79 15.90
N ASP A 3 -15.57 12.61 16.38
CA ASP A 3 -14.90 11.50 15.71
C ASP A 3 -15.28 11.38 14.22
N GLN A 4 -14.39 11.81 13.32
CA GLN A 4 -14.63 11.86 11.87
C GLN A 4 -14.43 10.52 11.17
N ARG A 5 -14.30 9.40 11.89
CA ARG A 5 -13.98 8.08 11.31
C ARG A 5 -15.19 7.51 10.56
N LEU A 6 -15.05 7.24 9.26
CA LEU A 6 -16.08 6.55 8.50
C LEU A 6 -16.01 5.03 8.70
N VAL A 7 -14.80 4.47 8.74
CA VAL A 7 -14.57 3.06 9.06
C VAL A 7 -13.65 3.02 10.27
N TYR A 8 -14.00 2.22 11.27
CA TYR A 8 -13.16 2.02 12.43
C TYR A 8 -13.19 0.56 12.86
N LEU A 9 -12.01 -0.05 12.96
CA LEU A 9 -11.82 -1.35 13.60
C LEU A 9 -11.26 -1.09 15.00
N ASP A 10 -11.93 -1.61 16.03
CA ASP A 10 -11.44 -1.61 17.41
C ASP A 10 -10.98 -3.02 17.77
N ARG A 11 -9.65 -3.22 17.82
CA ARG A 11 -9.00 -4.44 18.31
C ARG A 11 -9.54 -5.73 17.70
N VAL A 12 -9.80 -5.67 16.40
CA VAL A 12 -10.45 -6.76 15.65
C VAL A 12 -9.50 -7.93 15.48
N SER A 13 -9.98 -9.13 15.76
CA SER A 13 -9.24 -10.38 15.55
C SER A 13 -10.06 -11.38 14.76
N LYS A 14 -9.40 -12.06 13.81
CA LYS A 14 -9.94 -13.18 13.03
C LYS A 14 -9.02 -14.39 13.10
N VAL A 15 -9.58 -15.52 13.52
CA VAL A 15 -8.91 -16.81 13.66
C VAL A 15 -9.56 -17.82 12.70
N TYR A 16 -8.73 -18.54 11.96
CA TYR A 16 -9.13 -19.70 11.17
C TYR A 16 -8.48 -20.97 11.72
N GLY A 17 -8.92 -22.12 11.21
CA GLY A 17 -8.39 -23.42 11.62
C GLY A 17 -9.22 -24.05 12.74
N THR A 18 -8.62 -25.02 13.43
CA THR A 18 -9.28 -25.77 14.50
C THR A 18 -8.83 -25.24 15.86
N ALA A 19 -9.57 -25.56 16.93
CA ALA A 19 -9.15 -25.23 18.28
C ALA A 19 -7.74 -25.77 18.64
N ALA A 20 -7.34 -26.89 18.02
CA ALA A 20 -6.00 -27.47 18.21
C ALA A 20 -4.89 -26.73 17.42
N HIS A 21 -5.24 -26.05 16.32
CA HIS A 21 -4.30 -25.34 15.46
C HIS A 21 -4.90 -24.01 14.99
N PRO A 22 -5.01 -23.00 15.88
CA PRO A 22 -5.57 -21.70 15.52
C PRO A 22 -4.58 -20.89 14.69
N VAL A 23 -5.04 -20.30 13.59
CA VAL A 23 -4.29 -19.39 12.73
C VAL A 23 -4.91 -18.01 12.80
N TYR A 24 -4.22 -17.06 13.43
CA TYR A 24 -4.63 -15.66 13.47
C TYR A 24 -4.38 -15.01 12.10
N ALA A 25 -5.42 -14.90 11.29
CA ALA A 25 -5.35 -14.14 10.03
C ALA A 25 -5.41 -12.63 10.26
N VAL A 26 -6.09 -12.19 11.33
CA VAL A 26 -6.09 -10.81 11.80
C VAL A 26 -5.96 -10.86 13.33
N ARG A 27 -5.07 -10.06 13.90
CA ARG A 27 -4.77 -10.09 15.34
C ARG A 27 -4.70 -8.68 15.89
N ASP A 28 -5.69 -8.35 16.73
CA ASP A 28 -5.76 -7.10 17.47
C ASP A 28 -5.59 -5.85 16.60
N VAL A 29 -6.27 -5.84 15.44
CA VAL A 29 -6.16 -4.75 14.48
C VAL A 29 -7.06 -3.60 14.88
N THR A 30 -6.43 -2.47 15.18
CA THR A 30 -7.09 -1.17 15.34
C THR A 30 -6.71 -0.27 14.17
N LEU A 31 -7.69 0.19 13.41
CA LEU A 31 -7.47 1.09 12.27
C LEU A 31 -8.65 2.03 12.09
N ASP A 32 -8.39 3.21 11.56
CA ASP A 32 -9.38 4.21 11.20
C ASP A 32 -9.21 4.63 9.73
N VAL A 33 -10.35 4.90 9.07
CA VAL A 33 -10.40 5.49 7.73
C VAL A 33 -11.35 6.67 7.75
N GLN A 34 -10.88 7.80 7.21
CA GLN A 34 -11.60 9.06 7.13
C GLN A 34 -12.51 9.10 5.89
N PRO A 35 -13.62 9.86 5.92
CA PRO A 35 -14.46 10.08 4.75
C PRO A 35 -13.67 10.70 3.60
N GLY A 36 -13.85 10.15 2.39
CA GLY A 36 -13.18 10.63 1.18
C GLY A 36 -11.70 10.24 1.10
N GLU A 37 -11.22 9.36 1.97
CA GLU A 37 -9.84 8.88 1.96
C GLU A 37 -9.66 7.73 0.98
N PHE A 38 -8.55 7.73 0.23
CA PHE A 38 -8.03 6.55 -0.45
C PHE A 38 -7.04 5.83 0.49
N PHE A 39 -7.53 4.83 1.20
CA PHE A 39 -6.77 4.09 2.20
C PHE A 39 -6.34 2.73 1.68
N SER A 40 -5.04 2.41 1.74
CA SER A 40 -4.54 1.10 1.29
C SER A 40 -4.14 0.18 2.43
N LEU A 41 -4.53 -1.09 2.33
CA LEU A 41 -3.96 -2.20 3.07
C LEU A 41 -2.84 -2.80 2.21
N LEU A 42 -1.60 -2.68 2.67
CA LEU A 42 -0.40 -3.13 1.96
C LEU A 42 0.29 -4.24 2.77
N GLY A 43 0.84 -5.26 2.12
CA GLY A 43 1.53 -6.36 2.79
C GLY A 43 1.72 -7.58 1.89
N SER A 44 2.56 -8.52 2.30
CA SER A 44 2.80 -9.77 1.57
C SER A 44 1.54 -10.64 1.45
N SER A 45 1.58 -11.69 0.62
CA SER A 45 0.55 -12.73 0.67
C SER A 45 0.44 -13.30 2.09
N GLY A 46 -0.78 -13.60 2.53
CA GLY A 46 -1.05 -14.12 3.87
C GLY A 46 -0.98 -13.10 5.01
N SER A 47 -0.71 -11.81 4.76
CA SER A 47 -0.57 -10.82 5.84
C SER A 47 -1.88 -10.38 6.52
N GLY A 48 -3.04 -10.83 6.04
CA GLY A 48 -4.35 -10.54 6.64
C GLY A 48 -5.18 -9.45 5.94
N LYS A 49 -4.70 -8.89 4.82
CA LYS A 49 -5.37 -7.77 4.10
C LYS A 49 -6.80 -8.12 3.63
N THR A 50 -6.93 -9.18 2.84
CA THR A 50 -8.23 -9.63 2.29
C THR A 50 -9.18 -10.04 3.42
N THR A 51 -8.67 -10.68 4.48
CA THR A 51 -9.47 -11.00 5.66
C THR A 51 -9.98 -9.73 6.34
N THR A 52 -9.12 -8.72 6.51
CA THR A 52 -9.51 -7.41 7.07
C THR A 52 -10.57 -6.73 6.21
N LEU A 53 -10.40 -6.74 4.88
CA LEU A 53 -11.39 -6.21 3.93
C LEU A 53 -12.74 -6.94 4.05
N ARG A 54 -12.73 -8.28 4.15
CA ARG A 54 -13.93 -9.10 4.31
C ARG A 54 -14.64 -8.88 5.65
N LEU A 55 -13.88 -8.61 6.72
CA LEU A 55 -14.43 -8.22 8.02
C LEU A 55 -15.15 -6.88 7.94
N ILE A 56 -14.61 -5.90 7.19
CA ILE A 56 -15.30 -4.62 6.94
C ILE A 56 -16.54 -4.84 6.06
N GLY A 57 -16.43 -5.67 5.02
CA GLY A 57 -17.51 -6.01 4.10
C GLY A 57 -18.61 -6.88 4.68
N GLY A 58 -18.42 -7.51 5.84
CA GLY A 58 -19.39 -8.42 6.46
C GLY A 58 -19.51 -9.78 5.76
N PHE A 59 -18.45 -10.18 5.03
CA PHE A 59 -18.30 -11.53 4.48
C PHE A 59 -17.66 -12.48 5.50
N GLU A 60 -17.02 -11.93 6.53
CA GLU A 60 -16.47 -12.63 7.67
C GLU A 60 -16.91 -11.94 8.96
N LEU A 61 -17.02 -12.72 10.04
CA LEU A 61 -17.29 -12.21 11.38
C LEU A 61 -16.02 -12.35 12.23
N PRO A 62 -15.66 -11.33 13.02
CA PRO A 62 -14.51 -11.43 13.91
C PRO A 62 -14.83 -12.27 15.15
N GLU A 63 -13.84 -12.97 15.71
CA GLU A 63 -13.98 -13.64 17.00
C GLU A 63 -13.83 -12.66 18.18
N ALA A 64 -13.17 -11.52 17.97
CA ALA A 64 -13.04 -10.46 18.97
C ALA A 64 -12.94 -9.07 18.32
N GLY A 65 -13.28 -8.03 19.10
CA GLY A 65 -13.27 -6.63 18.67
C GLY A 65 -14.55 -6.22 17.92
N HIS A 66 -14.57 -4.98 17.45
CA HIS A 66 -15.75 -4.36 16.85
C HIS A 66 -15.43 -3.67 15.52
N VAL A 67 -16.38 -3.75 14.58
CA VAL A 67 -16.35 -3.06 13.29
C VAL A 67 -17.40 -1.97 13.29
N TYR A 68 -16.99 -0.72 13.07
CA TYR A 68 -17.88 0.42 12.99
C TYR A 68 -17.88 1.04 11.59
N LEU A 69 -19.07 1.39 11.10
CA LEU A 69 -19.28 2.12 9.84
C LEU A 69 -20.15 3.35 10.10
N GLY A 70 -19.62 4.54 9.85
CA GLY A 70 -20.30 5.82 10.11
C GLY A 70 -20.77 5.94 11.56
N GLY A 71 -19.94 5.49 12.50
CA GLY A 71 -20.23 5.47 13.94
C GLY A 71 -21.22 4.39 14.41
N LYS A 72 -21.73 3.52 13.53
CA LYS A 72 -22.61 2.40 13.90
C LYS A 72 -21.83 1.11 14.00
N ASP A 73 -22.02 0.36 15.08
CA ASP A 73 -21.50 -1.01 15.17
C ASP A 73 -22.20 -1.90 14.14
N VAL A 74 -21.44 -2.47 13.21
CA VAL A 74 -21.90 -3.37 12.16
C VAL A 74 -21.35 -4.78 12.31
N THR A 75 -20.69 -5.09 13.42
CA THR A 75 -19.90 -6.31 13.64
C THR A 75 -20.68 -7.57 13.27
N GLN A 76 -21.94 -7.65 13.70
CA GLN A 76 -22.83 -8.81 13.47
C GLN A 76 -23.73 -8.65 12.24
N LEU A 77 -23.64 -7.53 11.50
CA LEU A 77 -24.44 -7.32 10.31
C LEU A 77 -23.86 -8.10 9.12
N PRO A 78 -24.69 -8.84 8.37
CA PRO A 78 -24.24 -9.49 7.14
C PRO A 78 -23.97 -8.47 6.04
N ALA A 79 -23.17 -8.85 5.04
CA ALA A 79 -22.72 -7.97 3.95
C ALA A 79 -23.84 -7.14 3.30
N TYR A 80 -24.99 -7.75 2.98
CA TYR A 80 -26.10 -7.06 2.30
C TYR A 80 -26.82 -5.99 3.15
N ARG A 81 -26.51 -5.88 4.45
CA ARG A 81 -27.01 -4.83 5.35
C ARG A 81 -25.97 -3.75 5.67
N ARG A 82 -24.76 -3.87 5.13
CA ARG A 82 -23.70 -2.88 5.34
C ARG A 82 -23.72 -1.86 4.20
N ASP A 83 -23.46 -0.60 4.55
CA ASP A 83 -23.41 0.54 3.62
C ASP A 83 -22.05 0.62 2.90
N VAL A 84 -21.60 -0.51 2.38
CA VAL A 84 -20.31 -0.71 1.70
C VAL A 84 -20.51 -1.62 0.51
N HIS A 85 -19.78 -1.37 -0.58
CA HIS A 85 -19.76 -2.27 -1.73
C HIS A 85 -18.36 -2.81 -1.96
N THR A 86 -18.26 -4.08 -2.37
CA THR A 86 -16.98 -4.76 -2.60
C THR A 86 -16.81 -5.14 -4.06
N VAL A 87 -15.64 -4.82 -4.61
CA VAL A 87 -15.15 -5.31 -5.90
C VAL A 87 -14.08 -6.35 -5.60
N PHE A 88 -14.39 -7.60 -5.96
CA PHE A 88 -13.49 -8.73 -5.77
C PHE A 88 -12.45 -8.84 -6.91
N GLN A 89 -11.35 -9.54 -6.65
CA GLN A 89 -10.26 -9.78 -7.59
C GLN A 89 -10.70 -10.33 -8.96
N SER A 90 -11.69 -11.21 -8.99
CA SER A 90 -12.24 -11.79 -10.24
C SER A 90 -13.33 -10.93 -10.91
N TYR A 91 -13.53 -9.70 -10.43
CA TYR A 91 -14.62 -8.76 -10.76
C TYR A 91 -16.03 -9.26 -10.46
N ALA A 92 -16.23 -10.58 -10.35
CA ALA A 92 -17.49 -11.25 -10.08
C ALA A 92 -18.64 -10.75 -10.99
N LEU A 93 -18.36 -10.48 -12.26
CA LEU A 93 -19.40 -10.11 -13.24
C LEU A 93 -20.30 -11.31 -13.51
N PHE A 94 -21.60 -11.08 -13.70
CA PHE A 94 -22.55 -12.12 -14.06
C PHE A 94 -22.37 -12.46 -15.55
N PRO A 95 -21.85 -13.65 -15.90
CA PRO A 95 -21.41 -13.95 -17.27
C PRO A 95 -22.57 -14.07 -18.26
N HIS A 96 -23.77 -14.34 -17.76
CA HIS A 96 -25.00 -14.47 -18.54
C HIS A 96 -25.74 -13.14 -18.76
N MET A 97 -25.31 -12.08 -18.07
CA MET A 97 -25.91 -10.74 -18.16
C MET A 97 -25.06 -9.83 -19.06
N THR A 98 -25.69 -8.88 -19.76
CA THR A 98 -25.00 -7.80 -20.46
C THR A 98 -24.35 -6.81 -19.50
N VAL A 99 -23.55 -5.88 -20.02
CA VAL A 99 -22.96 -4.78 -19.23
C VAL A 99 -24.05 -3.94 -18.56
N VAL A 100 -25.08 -3.55 -19.31
CA VAL A 100 -26.24 -2.80 -18.77
C VAL A 100 -26.91 -3.59 -17.65
N GLU A 101 -27.12 -4.88 -17.84
CA GLU A 101 -27.76 -5.73 -16.83
C GLU A 101 -26.91 -5.89 -15.57
N ASN A 102 -25.59 -6.08 -15.74
CA ASN A 102 -24.63 -6.13 -14.62
C ASN A 102 -24.68 -4.84 -13.80
N ILE A 103 -24.59 -3.69 -14.47
CA ILE A 103 -24.58 -2.37 -13.83
C ILE A 103 -25.93 -2.05 -13.18
N ALA A 104 -27.05 -2.41 -13.82
CA ALA A 104 -28.41 -2.17 -13.30
C ALA A 104 -28.79 -3.07 -12.11
N TYR A 105 -28.11 -4.21 -11.93
CA TYR A 105 -28.50 -5.24 -10.98
C TYR A 105 -28.72 -4.74 -9.53
N PRO A 106 -27.84 -3.90 -8.95
CA PRO A 106 -28.05 -3.39 -7.58
C PRO A 106 -29.30 -2.52 -7.44
N LEU A 107 -29.66 -1.74 -8.46
CA LEU A 107 -30.88 -0.93 -8.47
C LEU A 107 -32.14 -1.79 -8.61
N LYS A 108 -32.08 -2.85 -9.41
CA LYS A 108 -33.18 -3.83 -9.55
C LYS A 108 -33.46 -4.52 -8.20
N LEU A 109 -32.41 -4.90 -7.48
CA LEU A 109 -32.54 -5.50 -6.15
C LEU A 109 -33.15 -4.53 -5.13
N ALA A 110 -32.79 -3.24 -5.24
CA ALA A 110 -33.38 -2.15 -4.46
C ALA A 110 -34.81 -1.77 -4.91
N LYS A 111 -35.38 -2.44 -5.92
CA LYS A 111 -36.71 -2.18 -6.50
C LYS A 111 -36.89 -0.74 -6.98
N ALA A 112 -35.84 -0.13 -7.53
CA ALA A 112 -35.92 1.20 -8.11
C ALA A 112 -36.86 1.23 -9.35
N PRO A 113 -37.54 2.37 -9.64
CA PRO A 113 -38.37 2.51 -10.84
C PRO A 113 -37.58 2.28 -12.13
N GLN A 114 -38.18 1.61 -13.12
CA GLN A 114 -37.49 1.23 -14.36
C GLN A 114 -36.93 2.43 -15.14
N SER A 115 -37.65 3.56 -15.17
CA SER A 115 -37.17 4.80 -15.81
C SER A 115 -35.91 5.34 -15.13
N ALA A 116 -35.89 5.36 -13.79
CA ALA A 116 -34.73 5.80 -13.02
C ALA A 116 -33.53 4.86 -13.19
N ILE A 117 -33.77 3.54 -13.35
CA ILE A 117 -32.70 2.57 -13.65
C ILE A 117 -32.05 2.90 -14.99
N ALA A 118 -32.85 3.08 -16.04
CA ALA A 118 -32.32 3.34 -17.39
C ALA A 118 -31.47 4.61 -17.43
N GLU A 119 -31.96 5.71 -16.84
CA GLU A 119 -31.24 6.98 -16.73
C GLU A 119 -29.92 6.80 -15.97
N ARG A 120 -29.98 6.20 -14.79
CA ARG A 120 -28.80 6.01 -13.93
C ARG A 120 -27.74 5.12 -14.58
N VAL A 121 -28.14 4.07 -15.30
CA VAL A 121 -27.21 3.21 -16.04
C VAL A 121 -26.53 4.00 -17.15
N GLN A 122 -27.27 4.83 -17.91
CA GLN A 122 -26.68 5.64 -18.98
C GLN A 122 -25.69 6.67 -18.45
N GLU A 123 -26.00 7.36 -17.35
CA GLU A 123 -25.05 8.23 -16.64
C GLU A 123 -23.79 7.47 -16.22
N THR A 124 -23.98 6.28 -15.64
CA THR A 124 -22.87 5.45 -15.15
C THR A 124 -21.99 4.98 -16.31
N LEU A 125 -22.56 4.54 -17.43
CA LEU A 125 -21.77 4.14 -18.61
C LEU A 125 -20.89 5.30 -19.14
N LYS A 126 -21.42 6.53 -19.14
CA LYS A 126 -20.65 7.72 -19.54
C LYS A 126 -19.54 8.05 -18.54
N MET A 127 -19.87 8.07 -17.25
CA MET A 127 -18.90 8.33 -16.16
C MET A 127 -17.72 7.37 -16.21
N PHE A 128 -17.97 6.09 -16.47
CA PHE A 128 -16.94 5.05 -16.57
C PHE A 128 -16.34 4.90 -17.98
N ARG A 129 -16.61 5.83 -18.91
CA ARG A 129 -16.07 5.83 -20.29
C ARG A 129 -16.28 4.50 -21.02
N ILE A 130 -17.46 3.92 -20.88
CA ILE A 130 -17.90 2.67 -21.53
C ILE A 130 -19.28 2.80 -22.20
N PRO A 131 -19.64 3.93 -22.86
CA PRO A 131 -20.98 4.15 -23.41
C PRO A 131 -21.41 3.09 -24.44
N ASP A 132 -20.47 2.61 -25.26
CA ASP A 132 -20.76 1.70 -26.38
C ASP A 132 -20.68 0.20 -26.02
N LEU A 133 -20.49 -0.13 -24.74
CA LEU A 133 -20.32 -1.51 -24.29
C LEU A 133 -21.59 -2.14 -23.74
N GLY A 134 -22.70 -1.39 -23.68
CA GLY A 134 -23.91 -1.77 -22.93
C GLY A 134 -24.49 -3.14 -23.26
N ASP A 135 -24.50 -3.51 -24.54
CA ASP A 135 -25.07 -4.77 -25.03
C ASP A 135 -24.10 -5.96 -24.99
N ARG A 136 -22.82 -5.71 -24.70
CA ARG A 136 -21.81 -6.76 -24.62
C ARG A 136 -21.98 -7.58 -23.35
N ARG A 137 -21.56 -8.84 -23.41
CA ARG A 137 -21.40 -9.72 -22.24
C ARG A 137 -19.95 -9.71 -21.74
N PRO A 138 -19.67 -10.06 -20.47
CA PRO A 138 -18.33 -10.02 -19.90
C PRO A 138 -17.24 -10.72 -20.73
N ALA A 139 -17.56 -11.85 -21.37
CA ALA A 139 -16.62 -12.59 -22.22
C ALA A 139 -16.16 -11.83 -23.49
N GLN A 140 -16.86 -10.75 -23.86
CA GLN A 140 -16.56 -9.91 -25.03
C GLN A 140 -15.79 -8.63 -24.66
N LEU A 141 -15.35 -8.51 -23.40
CA LEU A 141 -14.69 -7.35 -22.84
C LEU A 141 -13.23 -7.64 -22.53
N SER A 142 -12.36 -6.64 -22.71
CA SER A 142 -10.99 -6.70 -22.17
C SER A 142 -10.98 -6.66 -20.63
N GLY A 143 -9.86 -7.03 -20.01
CA GLY A 143 -9.73 -7.00 -18.54
C GLY A 143 -10.03 -5.63 -17.93
N GLY A 144 -9.49 -4.55 -18.50
CA GLY A 144 -9.78 -3.18 -18.06
C GLY A 144 -11.24 -2.78 -18.28
N GLN A 145 -11.89 -3.25 -19.36
CA GLN A 145 -13.32 -3.03 -19.57
C GLN A 145 -14.16 -3.77 -18.54
N GLN A 146 -13.84 -5.03 -18.22
CA GLN A 146 -14.53 -5.79 -17.17
C GLN A 146 -14.41 -5.08 -15.81
N GLN A 147 -13.24 -4.56 -15.49
CA GLN A 147 -13.03 -3.81 -14.26
C GLN A 147 -13.89 -2.54 -14.21
N ARG A 148 -13.92 -1.73 -15.29
CA ARG A 148 -14.78 -0.54 -15.37
C ARG A 148 -16.25 -0.90 -15.17
N VAL A 149 -16.71 -2.01 -15.73
CA VAL A 149 -18.07 -2.52 -15.52
C VAL A 149 -18.31 -2.94 -14.06
N ALA A 150 -17.33 -3.57 -13.42
CA ALA A 150 -17.41 -3.98 -12.02
C ALA A 150 -17.46 -2.77 -11.06
N LEU A 151 -16.63 -1.76 -11.31
CA LEU A 151 -16.64 -0.49 -10.58
C LEU A 151 -17.94 0.28 -10.81
N ALA A 152 -18.41 0.38 -12.05
CA ALA A 152 -19.69 0.99 -12.41
C ALA A 152 -20.85 0.34 -11.65
N ARG A 153 -20.91 -1.00 -11.65
CA ARG A 153 -21.90 -1.76 -10.87
C ARG A 153 -21.77 -1.46 -9.37
N ALA A 154 -20.55 -1.40 -8.84
CA ALA A 154 -20.34 -1.11 -7.42
C ALA A 154 -20.69 0.34 -7.05
N LEU A 155 -20.67 1.29 -7.99
CA LEU A 155 -20.85 2.70 -7.68
C LEU A 155 -22.22 3.27 -8.06
N ILE A 156 -23.05 2.50 -8.78
CA ILE A 156 -24.35 2.97 -9.25
C ILE A 156 -25.27 3.46 -8.10
N ASN A 157 -25.24 2.77 -6.94
CA ASN A 157 -26.01 3.11 -5.74
C ASN A 157 -25.34 4.15 -4.84
N ARG A 158 -24.16 4.68 -5.21
CA ARG A 158 -23.38 5.65 -4.42
C ARG A 158 -23.16 5.22 -2.95
N PRO A 159 -22.48 4.07 -2.72
CA PRO A 159 -22.19 3.60 -1.37
C PRO A 159 -21.26 4.57 -0.63
N LYS A 160 -21.22 4.53 0.71
CA LYS A 160 -20.28 5.37 1.47
C LYS A 160 -18.83 4.92 1.36
N VAL A 161 -18.61 3.62 1.25
CA VAL A 161 -17.29 3.00 1.18
C VAL A 161 -17.24 2.00 0.03
N LEU A 162 -16.18 2.10 -0.76
CA LEU A 162 -15.83 1.11 -1.78
C LEU A 162 -14.64 0.28 -1.28
N LEU A 163 -14.83 -1.04 -1.26
CA LEU A 163 -13.82 -2.02 -0.87
C LEU A 163 -13.27 -2.68 -2.14
N LEU A 164 -11.95 -2.62 -2.35
CA LEU A 164 -11.29 -3.10 -3.57
C LEU A 164 -10.27 -4.18 -3.19
N ASP A 165 -10.49 -5.43 -3.60
CA ASP A 165 -9.63 -6.58 -3.28
C ASP A 165 -8.72 -6.93 -4.48
N GLU A 166 -7.48 -6.43 -4.46
CA GLU A 166 -6.48 -6.61 -5.52
C GLU A 166 -7.00 -6.40 -6.95
N PRO A 167 -7.73 -5.30 -7.24
CA PRO A 167 -8.49 -5.16 -8.48
C PRO A 167 -7.61 -5.02 -9.73
N LEU A 168 -6.30 -4.82 -9.58
CA LEU A 168 -5.35 -4.61 -10.68
C LEU A 168 -4.38 -5.78 -10.90
N SER A 169 -4.44 -6.83 -10.07
CA SER A 169 -3.42 -7.88 -10.06
C SER A 169 -3.29 -8.66 -11.37
N ALA A 170 -4.39 -8.74 -12.14
CA ALA A 170 -4.46 -9.51 -13.38
C ALA A 170 -4.13 -8.69 -14.64
N LEU A 171 -3.79 -7.41 -14.50
CA LEU A 171 -3.52 -6.49 -15.62
C LEU A 171 -2.02 -6.39 -15.91
N ASP A 172 -1.66 -6.22 -17.19
CA ASP A 172 -0.30 -5.89 -17.59
C ASP A 172 0.11 -4.49 -17.11
N ALA A 173 1.43 -4.22 -17.10
CA ALA A 173 1.97 -3.01 -16.51
C ALA A 173 1.45 -1.71 -17.13
N LYS A 174 1.24 -1.66 -18.46
CA LYS A 174 0.79 -0.45 -19.14
C LYS A 174 -0.67 -0.15 -18.81
N ILE A 175 -1.53 -1.17 -18.93
CA ILE A 175 -2.96 -1.01 -18.61
C ILE A 175 -3.13 -0.73 -17.12
N ARG A 176 -2.34 -1.38 -16.26
CA ARG A 176 -2.36 -1.14 -14.81
C ARG A 176 -2.12 0.33 -14.48
N GLU A 177 -1.11 0.96 -15.08
CA GLU A 177 -0.81 2.38 -14.85
C GLU A 177 -1.95 3.30 -15.28
N GLU A 178 -2.52 3.06 -16.48
CA GLU A 178 -3.67 3.83 -16.97
C GLU A 178 -4.86 3.71 -16.01
N VAL A 179 -5.15 2.50 -15.52
CA VAL A 179 -6.27 2.25 -14.61
C VAL A 179 -6.03 2.84 -13.21
N ARG A 180 -4.79 2.84 -12.71
CA ARG A 180 -4.45 3.51 -11.44
C ARG A 180 -4.85 4.99 -11.48
N GLN A 181 -4.46 5.69 -12.53
CA GLN A 181 -4.79 7.11 -12.71
C GLN A 181 -6.30 7.33 -12.79
N GLU A 182 -7.02 6.45 -13.49
CA GLU A 182 -8.49 6.50 -13.56
C GLU A 182 -9.16 6.27 -12.20
N LEU A 183 -8.68 5.31 -11.41
CA LEU A 183 -9.19 5.06 -10.06
C LEU A 183 -9.00 6.26 -9.14
N ARG A 184 -7.83 6.90 -9.17
CA ARG A 184 -7.57 8.11 -8.36
C ARG A 184 -8.46 9.27 -8.82
N ALA A 185 -8.58 9.49 -10.13
CA ALA A 185 -9.44 10.54 -10.67
C ALA A 185 -10.92 10.34 -10.29
N LEU A 186 -11.42 9.09 -10.41
CA LEU A 186 -12.78 8.73 -10.02
C LEU A 186 -13.03 8.97 -8.53
N GLN A 187 -12.08 8.58 -7.68
CA GLN A 187 -12.18 8.79 -6.23
C GLN A 187 -12.25 10.28 -5.90
N GLN A 188 -11.41 11.10 -6.54
CA GLN A 188 -11.40 12.57 -6.37
C GLN A 188 -12.69 13.23 -6.88
N GLU A 189 -13.20 12.81 -8.04
CA GLU A 189 -14.44 13.36 -8.63
C GLU A 189 -15.67 13.02 -7.79
N THR A 190 -15.70 11.81 -7.20
CA THR A 190 -16.86 11.32 -6.44
C THR A 190 -16.79 11.57 -4.94
N ASN A 191 -15.61 11.94 -4.42
CA ASN A 191 -15.30 12.09 -2.99
C ASN A 191 -15.71 10.87 -2.14
N LEU A 192 -15.61 9.69 -2.74
CA LEU A 192 -15.92 8.42 -2.08
C LEU A 192 -14.73 7.91 -1.27
N THR A 193 -15.01 7.14 -0.24
CA THR A 193 -13.97 6.52 0.59
C THR A 193 -13.59 5.18 0.01
N PHE A 194 -12.31 4.98 -0.30
CA PHE A 194 -11.80 3.76 -0.91
C PHE A 194 -10.93 3.02 0.10
N ILE A 195 -11.18 1.72 0.28
CA ILE A 195 -10.25 0.81 0.98
C ILE A 195 -9.72 -0.17 -0.05
N TYR A 196 -8.43 -0.05 -0.33
CA TYR A 196 -7.74 -0.76 -1.41
C TYR A 196 -6.77 -1.79 -0.86
N VAL A 197 -6.90 -3.05 -1.24
CA VAL A 197 -5.96 -4.11 -0.89
C VAL A 197 -5.02 -4.34 -2.05
N THR A 198 -3.71 -4.32 -1.76
CA THR A 198 -2.69 -4.69 -2.74
C THR A 198 -1.46 -5.30 -2.08
N HIS A 199 -0.72 -6.05 -2.88
CA HIS A 199 0.63 -6.50 -2.56
C HIS A 199 1.70 -5.68 -3.32
N ASP A 200 1.28 -4.83 -4.25
CA ASP A 200 2.14 -3.95 -5.05
C ASP A 200 2.38 -2.64 -4.29
N GLN A 201 3.66 -2.35 -4.04
CA GLN A 201 4.06 -1.18 -3.27
C GLN A 201 3.91 0.10 -4.07
N GLU A 202 4.16 0.07 -5.38
CA GLU A 202 4.03 1.24 -6.24
C GLU A 202 2.57 1.68 -6.31
N GLU A 203 1.64 0.72 -6.39
CA GLU A 203 0.20 1.01 -6.31
C GLU A 203 -0.17 1.73 -5.03
N ALA A 204 0.24 1.18 -3.88
CA ALA A 204 -0.08 1.76 -2.58
C ALA A 204 0.53 3.16 -2.44
N MET A 205 1.77 3.37 -2.91
CA MET A 205 2.45 4.65 -2.83
C MET A 205 1.87 5.72 -3.77
N ALA A 206 1.41 5.32 -4.95
CA ALA A 206 0.90 6.25 -5.96
C ALA A 206 -0.55 6.68 -5.73
N LEU A 207 -1.39 5.80 -5.16
CA LEU A 207 -2.83 6.03 -5.07
C LEU A 207 -3.31 6.56 -3.72
N SER A 208 -2.61 6.21 -2.64
CA SER A 208 -3.17 6.29 -1.29
C SER A 208 -2.86 7.60 -0.60
N ASP A 209 -3.83 8.09 0.15
CA ASP A 209 -3.62 9.18 1.11
C ASP A 209 -2.93 8.63 2.38
N ARG A 210 -3.36 7.46 2.85
CA ARG A 210 -2.69 6.67 3.92
C ARG A 210 -2.62 5.19 3.58
N ILE A 211 -1.59 4.55 4.10
CA ILE A 211 -1.30 3.13 3.93
C ILE A 211 -1.19 2.50 5.32
N ALA A 212 -1.87 1.38 5.53
CA ALA A 212 -1.59 0.46 6.62
C ALA A 212 -0.73 -0.69 6.11
N VAL A 213 0.51 -0.77 6.59
CA VAL A 213 1.41 -1.91 6.31
C VAL A 213 1.05 -3.05 7.26
N MET A 214 0.72 -4.20 6.70
CA MET A 214 0.29 -5.40 7.43
C MET A 214 1.32 -6.52 7.33
N HIS A 215 1.55 -7.20 8.46
CA HIS A 215 2.39 -8.38 8.54
C HIS A 215 1.83 -9.37 9.58
N ASN A 216 1.75 -10.65 9.22
CA ASN A 216 1.26 -11.72 10.11
C ASN A 216 -0.03 -11.38 10.86
N GLY A 217 -1.00 -10.79 10.16
CA GLY A 217 -2.31 -10.41 10.70
C GLY A 217 -2.32 -9.15 11.56
N GLN A 218 -1.19 -8.45 11.71
CA GLN A 218 -1.08 -7.22 12.49
C GLN A 218 -0.81 -6.01 11.59
N VAL A 219 -1.29 -4.84 12.02
CA VAL A 219 -0.88 -3.56 11.43
C VAL A 219 0.45 -3.15 12.07
N LYS A 220 1.46 -2.96 11.22
CA LYS A 220 2.83 -2.61 11.61
C LYS A 220 3.05 -1.11 11.65
N GLN A 221 2.45 -0.40 10.71
CA GLN A 221 2.50 1.06 10.64
C GLN A 221 1.31 1.56 9.83
N VAL A 222 0.77 2.72 10.22
CA VAL A 222 -0.17 3.49 9.41
C VAL A 222 0.39 4.89 9.23
N GLY A 223 0.39 5.39 7.99
CA GLY A 223 0.91 6.71 7.67
C GLY A 223 0.72 7.05 6.21
N THR A 224 1.08 8.27 5.83
CA THR A 224 1.14 8.68 4.42
C THR A 224 2.23 7.89 3.68
N PRO A 225 2.15 7.76 2.35
CA PRO A 225 3.21 7.15 1.53
C PRO A 225 4.62 7.65 1.89
N ARG A 226 4.75 8.97 2.09
CA ARG A 226 6.00 9.63 2.44
C ARG A 226 6.51 9.22 3.82
N GLU A 227 5.63 9.13 4.81
CA GLU A 227 5.99 8.70 6.17
C GLU A 227 6.38 7.22 6.19
N ILE A 228 5.62 6.34 5.54
CA ILE A 228 5.96 4.91 5.46
C ILE A 228 7.33 4.71 4.81
N TYR A 229 7.64 5.45 3.74
CA TYR A 229 8.89 5.31 3.01
C TYR A 229 10.09 5.90 3.76
N ASN A 230 9.96 7.14 4.27
CA ASN A 230 11.06 7.89 4.88
C ASN A 230 11.20 7.67 6.38
N HIS A 231 10.16 7.19 7.08
CA HIS A 231 10.15 7.04 8.53
C HIS A 231 9.51 5.68 8.89
N PRO A 232 10.10 4.55 8.45
CA PRO A 232 9.58 3.24 8.77
C PRO A 232 9.61 2.99 10.27
N ALA A 233 8.51 2.47 10.83
CA ALA A 233 8.35 2.29 12.27
C ALA A 233 9.24 1.18 12.85
N ASP A 234 9.60 0.20 12.03
CA ASP A 234 10.52 -0.87 12.40
C ASP A 234 11.30 -1.42 11.19
N LEU A 235 12.23 -2.33 11.47
CA LEU A 235 13.07 -2.97 10.46
C LEU A 235 12.23 -3.73 9.42
N PHE A 236 11.10 -4.33 9.81
CA PHE A 236 10.24 -5.02 8.86
C PHE A 236 9.68 -4.04 7.83
N VAL A 237 9.12 -2.90 8.26
CA VAL A 237 8.58 -1.90 7.32
C VAL A 237 9.69 -1.34 6.44
N ALA A 238 10.87 -1.09 7.00
CA ALA A 238 12.04 -0.60 6.27
C ALA A 238 12.49 -1.56 5.17
N GLN A 239 12.49 -2.87 5.45
CA GLN A 239 12.84 -3.93 4.49
C GLN A 239 11.74 -4.22 3.49
N PHE A 240 10.49 -4.09 3.93
CA PHE A 240 9.33 -4.45 3.14
C PHE A 240 9.01 -3.38 2.10
N VAL A 241 9.13 -2.09 2.45
CA VAL A 241 8.75 -0.97 1.59
C VAL A 241 9.98 -0.36 0.93
N GLY A 242 10.05 -0.45 -0.39
CA GLY A 242 11.15 0.09 -1.21
C GLY A 242 12.44 -0.71 -1.09
N LYS A 243 13.45 -0.32 -1.88
CA LYS A 243 14.82 -0.84 -1.72
C LYS A 243 15.50 -0.11 -0.56
N ALA A 244 16.37 -0.81 0.17
CA ALA A 244 17.15 -0.26 1.28
C ALA A 244 18.46 -1.03 1.44
N ASN A 245 19.45 -0.34 1.97
CA ASN A 245 20.70 -0.90 2.45
C ASN A 245 20.70 -0.91 3.97
N PHE A 246 21.32 -1.93 4.55
CA PHE A 246 21.38 -2.13 5.99
C PHE A 246 22.81 -2.37 6.43
N LEU A 247 23.29 -1.59 7.40
CA LEU A 247 24.62 -1.71 7.99
C LEU A 247 24.49 -2.04 9.47
N GLN A 248 25.04 -3.16 9.90
CA GLN A 248 25.00 -3.60 11.30
C GLN A 248 26.21 -3.08 12.08
N GLY A 249 25.98 -2.68 13.33
CA GLY A 249 27.02 -2.22 14.23
C GLY A 249 26.50 -1.99 15.65
N ALA A 250 27.28 -1.28 16.45
CA ALA A 250 26.89 -0.88 17.80
C ALA A 250 26.91 0.65 17.94
N ILE A 251 26.02 1.20 18.76
CA ILE A 251 25.98 2.63 19.06
C ILE A 251 27.22 3.01 19.89
N ALA A 252 28.22 3.61 19.25
CA ALA A 252 29.44 4.03 19.93
C ALA A 252 29.27 5.35 20.68
N ASP A 253 28.47 6.26 20.14
CA ASP A 253 28.17 7.51 20.81
C ASP A 253 26.74 7.98 20.54
N LEU A 254 26.20 8.74 21.50
CA LEU A 254 24.82 9.22 21.46
C LEU A 254 24.73 10.62 22.05
N SER A 255 24.24 11.56 21.25
CA SER A 255 23.90 12.91 21.67
C SER A 255 22.38 13.14 21.59
N ASN A 256 21.93 14.35 21.91
CA ASN A 256 20.51 14.70 21.77
C ASN A 256 20.03 14.72 20.32
N THR A 257 20.90 15.02 19.36
CA THR A 257 20.55 15.19 17.94
C THR A 257 21.18 14.15 17.03
N THR A 258 22.23 13.45 17.48
CA THR A 258 23.01 12.53 16.65
C THR A 258 23.31 11.21 17.37
N ALA A 259 23.52 10.15 16.59
CA ALA A 259 24.05 8.88 17.03
C ALA A 259 25.22 8.48 16.12
N THR A 260 26.23 7.81 16.68
CA THR A 260 27.34 7.25 15.90
C THR A 260 27.26 5.74 15.94
N LEU A 261 27.01 5.12 14.77
CA LEU A 261 27.09 3.69 14.59
C LEU A 261 28.54 3.30 14.30
N LYS A 262 29.12 2.42 15.12
CA LYS A 262 30.42 1.81 14.87
C LYS A 262 30.24 0.41 14.29
N THR A 263 30.79 0.19 13.11
CA THR A 263 30.78 -1.09 12.41
C THR A 263 32.19 -1.69 12.40
N GLN A 264 32.41 -2.78 11.66
CA GLN A 264 33.74 -3.36 11.49
C GLN A 264 34.63 -2.44 10.63
N GLY A 265 35.44 -1.60 11.29
CA GLY A 265 36.44 -0.75 10.62
C GLY A 265 35.92 0.60 10.11
N ALA A 266 34.64 0.93 10.32
CA ALA A 266 34.06 2.23 9.97
C ALA A 266 33.16 2.78 11.08
N SER A 267 32.82 4.07 10.98
CA SER A 267 31.84 4.71 11.86
C SER A 267 31.02 5.72 11.07
N PHE A 268 29.71 5.72 11.31
CA PHE A 268 28.75 6.54 10.59
C PHE A 268 27.92 7.37 11.56
N THR A 269 27.74 8.64 11.23
CA THR A 269 26.92 9.58 11.99
C THR A 269 25.51 9.59 11.43
N VAL A 270 24.51 9.53 12.31
CA VAL A 270 23.09 9.53 11.97
C VAL A 270 22.40 10.64 12.75
N HIS A 271 21.51 11.39 12.13
CA HIS A 271 20.64 12.31 12.84
C HIS A 271 19.48 11.57 13.48
N ARG A 272 19.28 11.79 14.79
CA ARG A 272 18.22 11.12 15.54
C ARG A 272 16.87 11.68 15.15
N GLN A 273 15.94 10.80 14.83
CA GLN A 273 14.56 11.21 14.62
C GLN A 273 13.83 11.41 15.95
N PRO A 274 13.03 12.48 16.10
CA PRO A 274 12.41 12.84 17.38
C PRO A 274 11.49 11.77 18.00
N ASN A 275 11.11 10.71 17.27
CA ASN A 275 10.12 9.72 17.69
C ASN A 275 10.51 8.26 17.34
N ALA A 276 11.81 7.91 17.35
CA ALA A 276 12.19 6.50 17.24
C ALA A 276 11.65 5.74 18.47
N GLY A 277 10.66 4.87 18.26
CA GLY A 277 9.89 4.21 19.34
C GLY A 277 10.71 3.29 20.26
N ILE A 278 12.00 3.10 19.97
CA ILE A 278 12.94 2.34 20.80
C ILE A 278 14.06 3.29 21.23
N PRO A 279 14.26 3.54 22.54
CA PRO A 279 15.36 4.34 23.02
C PRO A 279 16.70 3.71 22.63
N LEU A 280 17.52 4.45 21.88
CA LEU A 280 18.89 4.04 21.60
C LEU A 280 19.72 4.13 22.88
N GLN A 281 20.55 3.10 23.11
CA GLN A 281 21.48 3.05 24.24
C GLN A 281 22.90 2.90 23.71
N LYS A 282 23.85 3.61 24.32
CA LYS A 282 25.27 3.45 24.00
C LYS A 282 25.71 2.00 24.29
N GLY A 283 26.41 1.41 23.33
CA GLY A 283 26.86 0.01 23.34
C GLY A 283 25.84 -0.99 22.83
N ALA A 284 24.59 -0.60 22.56
CA ALA A 284 23.58 -1.50 22.02
C ALA A 284 23.83 -1.78 20.53
N ASP A 285 23.50 -2.99 20.10
CA ASP A 285 23.46 -3.36 18.69
C ASP A 285 22.38 -2.54 17.97
N ALA A 286 22.72 -2.05 16.78
CA ALA A 286 21.85 -1.25 15.94
C ALA A 286 22.09 -1.55 14.46
N THR A 287 21.08 -1.25 13.65
CA THR A 287 21.16 -1.34 12.19
C THR A 287 20.90 0.05 11.62
N LEU A 288 21.85 0.58 10.86
CA LEU A 288 21.66 1.78 10.07
C LEU A 288 20.99 1.41 8.75
N MET A 289 19.95 2.13 8.41
CA MET A 289 19.22 2.00 7.15
C MET A 289 19.48 3.21 6.27
N ILE A 290 19.79 2.96 5.00
CA ILE A 290 19.91 4.01 3.98
C ILE A 290 19.28 3.56 2.67
N ARG A 291 18.47 4.45 2.07
CA ARG A 291 17.86 4.18 0.77
C ARG A 291 18.90 4.28 -0.36
N PRO A 292 18.86 3.42 -1.40
CA PRO A 292 19.84 3.45 -2.49
C PRO A 292 19.96 4.82 -3.19
N GLU A 293 18.84 5.54 -3.32
CA GLU A 293 18.79 6.88 -3.93
C GLU A 293 19.33 8.00 -3.04
N ARG A 294 19.73 7.68 -1.81
CA ARG A 294 20.35 8.58 -0.85
C ARG A 294 21.87 8.42 -0.77
N LEU A 295 22.40 7.39 -1.43
CA LEU A 295 23.84 7.19 -1.58
C LEU A 295 24.33 7.93 -2.83
N GLN A 296 25.46 8.62 -2.69
CA GLN A 296 26.16 9.23 -3.82
C GLN A 296 27.37 8.38 -4.19
N LEU A 297 27.55 8.15 -5.49
CA LEU A 297 28.76 7.54 -6.05
C LEU A 297 29.76 8.63 -6.41
N ASN A 298 30.98 8.52 -5.89
CA ASN A 298 32.08 9.45 -6.10
C ASN A 298 31.66 10.92 -5.88
N PRO A 299 31.19 11.29 -4.67
CA PRO A 299 30.72 12.64 -4.41
C PRO A 299 31.86 13.67 -4.59
N ASP A 300 31.59 14.74 -5.34
CA ASP A 300 32.56 15.83 -5.58
C ASP A 300 32.97 16.56 -4.29
N THR A 301 32.12 16.53 -3.27
CA THR A 301 32.33 17.18 -1.98
C THR A 301 32.42 16.17 -0.85
N ALA A 302 33.12 16.56 0.21
CA ALA A 302 33.29 15.69 1.33
C ALA A 302 32.04 15.53 2.17
N LEU A 303 31.39 14.38 2.04
CA LEU A 303 30.25 14.00 2.85
C LEU A 303 30.70 13.42 4.20
N PRO A 304 29.91 13.60 5.29
CA PRO A 304 30.29 13.15 6.63
C PRO A 304 30.43 11.63 6.76
N ASN A 305 29.58 10.87 6.06
CA ASN A 305 29.65 9.43 6.02
C ASN A 305 30.21 8.98 4.68
N ARG A 306 31.22 8.10 4.71
CA ARG A 306 31.93 7.61 3.53
C ARG A 306 32.28 6.14 3.65
N LEU A 307 32.25 5.42 2.54
CA LEU A 307 32.64 4.02 2.48
C LEU A 307 33.20 3.69 1.09
N SER A 308 34.44 3.23 1.03
CA SER A 308 35.05 2.75 -0.21
C SER A 308 34.52 1.36 -0.57
N GLY A 309 34.43 1.09 -1.87
CA GLY A 309 34.04 -0.21 -2.39
C GLY A 309 34.39 -0.39 -3.86
N GLN A 310 34.02 -1.54 -4.40
CA GLN A 310 34.20 -1.90 -5.79
C GLN A 310 32.85 -1.97 -6.49
N LEU A 311 32.63 -1.14 -7.50
CA LEU A 311 31.48 -1.20 -8.37
C LEU A 311 31.58 -2.47 -9.24
N THR A 312 30.69 -3.43 -9.00
CA THR A 312 30.71 -4.74 -9.68
C THR A 312 29.64 -4.87 -10.75
N HIS A 313 28.50 -4.20 -10.58
CA HIS A 313 27.39 -4.30 -11.52
C HIS A 313 26.65 -2.97 -11.72
N LEU A 314 26.21 -2.75 -12.95
CA LEU A 314 25.39 -1.61 -13.36
C LEU A 314 24.19 -2.11 -14.15
N THR A 315 23.00 -1.71 -13.75
CA THR A 315 21.74 -2.05 -14.40
C THR A 315 20.99 -0.78 -14.77
N TYR A 316 20.60 -0.65 -16.03
CA TYR A 316 19.73 0.42 -16.50
C TYR A 316 18.26 0.04 -16.27
N VAL A 317 17.55 0.88 -15.52
CA VAL A 317 16.12 0.73 -15.24
C VAL A 317 15.40 2.00 -15.71
N GLY A 318 15.15 2.07 -17.02
CA GLY A 318 14.57 3.26 -17.66
C GLY A 318 15.50 4.47 -17.54
N GLN A 319 15.11 5.46 -16.73
CA GLN A 319 15.89 6.68 -16.48
C GLN A 319 16.86 6.55 -15.30
N LEU A 320 16.75 5.46 -14.54
CA LEU A 320 17.58 5.20 -13.37
C LEU A 320 18.72 4.25 -13.73
N LEU A 321 19.85 4.47 -13.07
CA LEU A 321 20.98 3.57 -13.02
C LEU A 321 21.03 2.97 -11.63
N GLU A 322 20.92 1.64 -11.55
CA GLU A 322 21.11 0.89 -10.33
C GLU A 322 22.53 0.29 -10.32
N ALA A 323 23.29 0.62 -9.30
CA ALA A 323 24.66 0.19 -9.11
C ALA A 323 24.77 -0.75 -7.90
N THR A 324 25.58 -1.79 -8.03
CA THR A 324 25.93 -2.70 -6.95
C THR A 324 27.40 -2.52 -6.61
N VAL A 325 27.67 -2.18 -5.35
CA VAL A 325 29.03 -1.90 -4.84
C VAL A 325 29.36 -2.88 -3.73
N GLU A 326 30.43 -3.65 -3.91
CA GLU A 326 30.98 -4.52 -2.86
C GLU A 326 31.88 -3.71 -1.93
N THR A 327 31.57 -3.73 -0.63
CA THR A 327 32.32 -2.99 0.39
C THR A 327 32.87 -3.94 1.46
N SER A 328 33.70 -3.42 2.36
CA SER A 328 34.14 -4.16 3.55
C SER A 328 32.99 -4.53 4.50
N LEU A 329 31.81 -3.90 4.35
CA LEU A 329 30.61 -4.14 5.16
C LEU A 329 29.53 -4.94 4.41
N GLY A 330 29.89 -5.49 3.25
CA GLY A 330 28.98 -6.23 2.37
C GLY A 330 28.52 -5.42 1.16
N THR A 331 27.54 -5.96 0.44
CA THR A 331 27.05 -5.42 -0.82
C THR A 331 26.05 -4.29 -0.60
N LEU A 332 26.31 -3.11 -1.16
CA LEU A 332 25.43 -1.95 -1.13
C LEU A 332 24.88 -1.64 -2.52
N ARG A 333 23.63 -1.18 -2.57
CA ARG A 333 22.94 -0.75 -3.79
C ARG A 333 22.84 0.77 -3.82
N VAL A 334 23.11 1.37 -4.96
CA VAL A 334 22.95 2.80 -5.20
C VAL A 334 22.03 3.01 -6.38
N THR A 335 21.16 4.02 -6.31
CA THR A 335 20.26 4.39 -7.41
C THR A 335 20.46 5.86 -7.73
N GLN A 336 20.74 6.20 -8.98
CA GLN A 336 20.88 7.60 -9.42
C GLN A 336 20.35 7.79 -10.84
N LEU A 337 20.20 9.04 -11.27
CA LEU A 337 19.79 9.34 -12.65
C LEU A 337 20.89 8.93 -13.64
N GLY A 338 20.49 8.25 -14.72
CA GLY A 338 21.37 7.61 -15.70
C GLY A 338 22.07 8.56 -16.68
N HIS A 339 22.72 9.62 -16.19
CA HIS A 339 23.43 10.59 -17.02
C HIS A 339 24.96 10.43 -17.02
N ALA A 340 25.51 9.63 -16.11
CA ALA A 340 26.96 9.43 -15.99
C ALA A 340 27.41 8.10 -16.63
N SER A 341 28.46 8.16 -17.46
CA SER A 341 29.22 6.97 -17.87
C SER A 341 30.04 6.48 -16.68
N LEU A 342 29.53 5.48 -15.97
CA LEU A 342 30.25 4.78 -14.92
C LEU A 342 30.82 3.48 -15.48
N GLU A 343 32.08 3.21 -15.15
CA GLU A 343 32.74 1.93 -15.43
C GLU A 343 32.95 1.15 -14.13
N PRO A 344 32.84 -0.18 -14.14
CA PRO A 344 33.21 -1.02 -13.00
C PRO A 344 34.63 -0.70 -12.51
N GLY A 345 34.80 -0.54 -11.21
CA GLY A 345 36.05 -0.06 -10.64
C GLY A 345 35.94 0.32 -9.17
N GLU A 346 37.02 0.86 -8.62
CA GLU A 346 37.02 1.41 -7.27
C GLU A 346 36.17 2.69 -7.22
N VAL A 347 35.27 2.76 -6.24
CA VAL A 347 34.36 3.87 -6.04
C VAL A 347 34.27 4.23 -4.57
N GLU A 348 33.93 5.47 -4.29
CA GLU A 348 33.62 5.95 -2.95
C GLU A 348 32.13 6.22 -2.83
N LEU A 349 31.49 5.66 -1.81
CA LEU A 349 30.12 5.96 -1.44
C LEU A 349 30.10 7.08 -0.40
N GLY A 350 29.18 8.02 -0.52
CA GLY A 350 28.96 9.05 0.50
C GLY A 350 27.50 9.44 0.72
N TRP A 351 27.17 9.87 1.93
CA TRP A 351 25.83 10.35 2.31
C TRP A 351 25.85 11.28 3.52
N ASN A 352 24.77 12.05 3.73
CA ASN A 352 24.64 12.89 4.91
C ASN A 352 24.00 12.13 6.10
N PRO A 353 24.19 12.60 7.34
CA PRO A 353 23.51 12.02 8.51
C PRO A 353 21.97 12.04 8.45
N ASP A 354 21.37 12.95 7.69
CA ASP A 354 19.91 13.04 7.46
C ASP A 354 19.38 12.02 6.44
N ASP A 355 20.29 11.41 5.66
CA ASP A 355 19.97 10.49 4.59
C ASP A 355 19.82 9.03 5.07
N CYS A 356 20.15 8.77 6.33
CA CYS A 356 20.07 7.47 6.97
C CYS A 356 19.37 7.53 8.34
N GLN A 357 19.01 6.36 8.87
CA GLN A 357 18.29 6.20 10.13
C GLN A 357 18.82 5.05 10.97
#